data_AF-A0A2V7TT02-F1
#
_entry.id   AF-A0A2V7TT02-F1
#
_cell.length_a   1.000
_cell.length_b   1.000
_cell.length_c   1.000
_cell.angle_alpha   90.00
_cell.angle_beta   90.00
_cell.angle_gamma   90.00
#
_symmetry.space_group_name_H-M   'P 1'
#
loop_
_entity.id
_entity.type
_entity.pdbx_description
1 polymer ?
#
loop_
_entity_poly.entity_id
_entity_poly.type
_entity_poly.pdbx_seq_one_letter_code
_entity_poly.pdbx_strand_id
1 'polypeptide(L)'
;MLAAAGFQMQAADTPEKVAHLQARASGKIVRRERNGEPSYVYADRNVCKCLYVGTEQQYQEYRKLARQQTMADEAAVAAEESSDPRSSGLWGLWPLP
;
A
#
# COMPACT_ATOMS: atom_id res chain seq x y z
N MET A 1 2.94 -5.05 3.93
CA MET A 1 3.26 -5.20 2.49
C MET A 1 4.65 -4.69 2.12
N LEU A 2 5.00 -3.41 2.37
CA LEU A 2 6.33 -2.87 1.99
C LEU A 2 7.50 -3.61 2.66
N ALA A 3 7.46 -3.77 3.99
CA ALA A 3 8.48 -4.52 4.72
C ALA A 3 8.56 -6.00 4.27
N ALA A 4 7.41 -6.63 3.99
CA ALA A 4 7.35 -8.00 3.47
C ALA A 4 7.96 -8.14 2.06
N ALA A 5 7.89 -7.07 1.24
CA ALA A 5 8.56 -6.99 -0.05
C ALA A 5 10.07 -6.66 0.07
N GLY A 6 10.61 -6.53 1.29
CA GLY A 6 12.03 -6.27 1.55
C GLY A 6 12.43 -4.79 1.58
N PHE A 7 11.49 -3.85 1.52
CA PHE A 7 11.81 -2.43 1.66
C PHE A 7 12.45 -2.15 3.03
N GLN A 8 13.50 -1.34 3.02
CA GLN A 8 14.20 -0.90 4.22
C GLN A 8 13.53 0.34 4.78
N MET A 9 13.13 0.27 6.05
CA MET A 9 12.58 1.42 6.77
C MET A 9 13.71 2.32 7.27
N GLN A 10 13.58 3.61 7.04
CA GLN A 10 14.47 4.66 7.52
C GLN A 10 13.63 5.70 8.25
N ALA A 11 13.92 5.92 9.53
CA ALA A 11 13.25 6.96 10.30
C ALA A 11 13.65 8.36 9.80
N ALA A 12 12.70 9.30 9.77
CA ALA A 12 13.02 10.71 9.66
C ALA A 12 13.43 11.22 11.06
N ASP A 13 14.66 10.88 11.44
CA ASP A 13 15.27 11.12 12.75
C ASP A 13 15.80 12.55 12.94
N THR A 14 15.86 13.37 11.88
CA THR A 14 16.24 14.79 11.97
C THR A 14 15.09 15.73 11.59
N PRO A 15 15.03 16.94 12.18
CA PRO A 15 14.02 17.95 11.83
C PRO A 15 14.01 18.28 10.34
N GLU A 16 15.17 18.30 9.67
CA GLU A 16 15.25 18.54 8.23
C GLU A 16 14.63 17.39 7.43
N LYS A 17 14.89 16.14 7.82
CA LYS A 17 14.28 14.96 7.19
C LYS A 17 12.77 14.96 7.37
N VAL A 18 12.28 15.35 8.55
CA VAL A 18 10.84 15.49 8.83
C VAL A 18 10.22 16.59 7.99
N ALA A 19 10.86 17.76 7.88
CA ALA A 19 10.37 18.86 7.03
C ALA A 19 10.31 18.46 5.55
N HIS A 20 11.35 17.78 5.06
CA HIS A 20 11.39 17.23 3.69
C HIS A 20 10.33 16.17 3.44
N LEU A 21 10.10 15.29 4.41
CA LEU A 21 9.02 14.32 4.39
C LEU A 21 7.67 15.04 4.38
N GLN A 22 7.55 16.14 5.13
CA GLN A 22 6.36 16.97 5.22
C GLN A 22 6.07 17.83 3.97
N ALA A 23 7.04 18.02 3.09
CA ALA A 23 6.82 18.70 1.82
C ALA A 23 6.30 17.76 0.72
N ARG A 24 6.29 16.44 0.92
CA ARG A 24 5.95 15.46 -0.12
C ARG A 24 4.51 14.96 -0.02
N ALA A 25 3.86 14.79 -1.16
CA ALA A 25 2.54 14.17 -1.25
C ALA A 25 2.60 12.74 -0.69
N SER A 26 1.73 12.44 0.27
CA SER A 26 1.63 11.13 0.91
C SER A 26 0.97 10.11 -0.02
N GLY A 27 1.21 8.82 0.26
CA GLY A 27 0.41 7.73 -0.29
C GLY A 27 0.85 7.18 -1.64
N LYS A 28 2.02 7.57 -2.19
CA LYS A 28 2.55 6.98 -3.42
C LYS A 28 4.01 6.57 -3.27
N ILE A 29 4.36 5.44 -3.89
CA ILE A 29 5.74 5.04 -4.10
C ILE A 29 6.28 5.86 -5.27
N VAL A 30 7.44 6.47 -5.09
CA VAL A 30 8.05 7.33 -6.10
C VAL A 30 9.37 6.73 -6.55
N ARG A 31 9.54 6.58 -7.87
CA ARG A 31 10.83 6.22 -8.49
C ARG A 31 11.79 7.40 -8.41
N ARG A 32 13.00 7.12 -7.97
CA ARG A 32 14.15 8.03 -7.88
C ARG A 32 15.36 7.33 -8.46
N GLU A 33 16.33 8.07 -8.93
CA GLU A 33 17.61 7.50 -9.36
C GLU A 33 18.63 7.79 -8.27
N ARG A 34 19.34 6.75 -7.85
CA ARG A 34 20.40 6.83 -6.84
C ARG A 34 21.60 6.09 -7.40
N ASN A 35 22.71 6.81 -7.60
CA ASN A 35 23.97 6.25 -8.13
C ASN A 35 23.80 5.51 -9.48
N GLY A 36 22.89 5.99 -10.33
CA GLY A 36 22.61 5.37 -11.64
C GLY A 36 21.62 4.19 -11.59
N GLU A 37 21.14 3.81 -10.40
CA GLU A 37 20.16 2.73 -10.25
C GLU A 37 18.78 3.27 -9.81
N PRO A 38 17.67 2.67 -10.28
CA PRO A 38 16.33 3.02 -9.85
C PRO A 38 16.08 2.57 -8.39
N SER A 39 15.67 3.53 -7.57
CA SER A 39 15.29 3.36 -6.19
C SER A 39 13.84 3.81 -5.98
N TYR A 40 13.08 3.02 -5.23
CA TYR A 40 11.67 3.25 -4.97
C TYR A 40 11.48 3.70 -3.53
N VAL A 41 10.82 4.84 -3.35
CA VAL A 41 10.68 5.47 -2.04
C VAL A 41 9.22 5.70 -1.72
N TYR A 42 8.78 5.20 -0.56
CA TYR A 42 7.48 5.48 0.02
C TYR A 42 7.65 6.29 1.29
N ALA A 43 6.94 7.42 1.42
CA ALA A 43 6.99 8.27 2.60
C ALA A 43 5.69 8.13 3.40
N ASP A 44 5.82 7.67 4.64
CA ASP A 44 4.72 7.64 5.59
C ASP A 44 4.89 8.78 6.60
N ARG A 45 4.09 9.83 6.39
CA ARG A 45 4.07 11.03 7.23
C ARG A 45 3.12 10.93 8.41
N ASN A 46 2.17 10.00 8.34
CA ASN A 46 0.99 10.01 9.20
C ASN A 46 1.14 9.04 10.36
N VAL A 47 1.76 7.87 10.11
CA VAL A 47 1.86 6.81 11.13
C VAL A 47 3.24 6.84 11.78
N CYS A 48 4.30 6.54 11.03
CA CYS A 48 5.65 6.36 11.59
C CYS A 48 6.60 7.55 11.38
N LYS A 49 6.26 8.54 10.54
CA LYS A 49 7.20 9.57 10.06
C LYS A 49 8.48 8.93 9.49
N CYS A 50 8.31 7.91 8.65
CA CYS A 50 9.41 7.10 8.14
C CYS A 50 9.36 6.97 6.61
N LEU A 51 10.51 6.64 6.03
CA LEU A 51 10.69 6.37 4.62
C LEU A 51 10.96 4.89 4.43
N TYR A 52 10.27 4.26 3.49
CA TYR A 52 10.62 2.93 3.02
C TYR A 52 11.35 3.08 1.69
N VAL A 53 12.55 2.51 1.62
CA VAL A 53 13.40 2.55 0.43
C VAL A 53 13.62 1.14 -0.07
N GLY A 54 13.44 0.94 -1.37
CA GLY A 54 13.69 -0.34 -2.00
C GLY A 54 14.24 -0.22 -3.41
N THR A 55 14.61 -1.36 -3.98
CA THR A 55 15.06 -1.52 -5.37
C THR A 55 13.88 -1.78 -6.30
N GLU A 56 14.12 -1.80 -7.61
CA GLU A 56 13.15 -2.24 -8.61
C GLU A 56 12.58 -3.63 -8.29
N GLN A 57 13.43 -4.59 -7.91
CA GLN A 57 12.99 -5.95 -7.58
C GLN A 57 12.01 -5.96 -6.40
N GLN A 58 12.31 -5.20 -5.35
CA GLN A 58 11.45 -5.10 -4.16
C GLN A 58 10.13 -4.40 -4.51
N TYR A 59 10.15 -3.41 -5.40
CA TYR A 59 8.93 -2.77 -5.89
C TYR A 59 8.04 -3.74 -6.69
N GLN A 60 8.62 -4.61 -7.51
CA GLN A 60 7.86 -5.65 -8.22
C GLN A 60 7.22 -6.65 -7.25
N GLU A 61 7.95 -7.08 -6.23
CA GLU A 61 7.40 -7.97 -5.20
C GLU A 61 6.28 -7.28 -4.41
N TYR A 62 6.45 -6.00 -4.06
CA TYR A 62 5.38 -5.21 -3.45
C TYR A 62 4.10 -5.21 -4.32
N ARG A 63 4.23 -5.00 -5.63
CA ARG A 63 3.09 -5.02 -6.55
C ARG A 63 2.43 -6.40 -6.66
N LYS A 64 3.21 -7.47 -6.50
CA LYS A 64 2.67 -8.83 -6.47
C LYS A 64 1.89 -9.08 -5.18
N LEU A 65 2.48 -8.76 -4.03
CA LEU A 65 1.84 -8.88 -2.72
C LEU A 65 0.56 -8.05 -2.63
N ALA A 66 0.59 -6.81 -3.13
CA ALA A 66 -0.59 -5.94 -3.14
C ALA A 66 -1.75 -6.54 -3.96
N ARG A 67 -1.46 -7.12 -5.13
CA ARG A 67 -2.48 -7.80 -5.95
C ARG A 67 -3.02 -9.05 -5.28
N GLN A 68 -2.14 -9.85 -4.67
CA GLN A 68 -2.56 -11.05 -3.94
C GLN A 68 -3.45 -10.71 -2.75
N GLN A 69 -3.15 -9.65 -2.02
CA GLN A 69 -3.99 -9.18 -0.92
C GLN A 69 -5.36 -8.74 -1.40
N THR A 70 -5.44 -7.94 -2.48
CA THR A 70 -6.74 -7.55 -3.05
C THR A 70 -7.58 -8.75 -3.45
N MET A 71 -6.99 -9.75 -4.12
CA MET A 71 -7.71 -10.96 -4.50
C MET A 71 -8.19 -11.77 -3.28
N ALA A 72 -7.38 -11.85 -2.22
CA ALA A 72 -7.73 -12.55 -1.00
C ALA A 72 -8.86 -11.82 -0.24
N ASP A 73 -8.81 -10.49 -0.17
CA ASP A 73 -9.84 -9.67 0.46
C ASP A 73 -11.17 -9.79 -0.31
N GLU A 74 -11.13 -9.72 -1.65
CA GLU A 74 -12.29 -9.93 -2.51
C GLU A 74 -12.90 -11.33 -2.34
N ALA A 75 -12.05 -12.36 -2.26
CA ALA A 75 -12.51 -13.74 -2.04
C ALA A 75 -13.14 -13.93 -0.65
N ALA A 76 -12.61 -13.25 0.38
CA ALA A 76 -13.18 -13.29 1.73
C ALA A 76 -14.57 -12.66 1.74
N VAL A 77 -14.74 -11.48 1.15
CA VAL A 77 -16.06 -10.81 1.04
C VAL A 77 -17.04 -11.69 0.27
N ALA A 78 -16.64 -12.29 -0.86
CA ALA A 78 -17.49 -13.18 -1.63
C ALA A 78 -17.89 -14.45 -0.86
N ALA A 79 -16.98 -15.00 -0.06
CA ALA A 79 -17.26 -16.17 0.77
C ALA A 79 -18.22 -15.82 1.92
N GLU A 80 -18.05 -14.66 2.57
CA GLU A 80 -18.97 -14.14 3.58
C GLU A 80 -20.37 -13.91 3.00
N GLU A 81 -20.46 -13.30 1.81
CA GLU A 81 -21.72 -13.06 1.10
C GLU A 81 -22.41 -14.37 0.72
N SER A 82 -21.66 -15.37 0.24
CA SER A 82 -22.20 -16.70 -0.08
C SER A 82 -22.66 -17.48 1.17
N SER A 83 -22.12 -17.15 2.35
CA SER A 83 -22.38 -17.89 3.59
C SER A 83 -23.45 -17.24 4.47
N ASP A 84 -23.80 -15.98 4.22
CA ASP A 84 -24.85 -15.28 4.95
C ASP A 84 -26.23 -15.59 4.33
N PRO A 85 -27.12 -16.36 4.99
CA PRO A 85 -28.47 -16.62 4.50
C PRO A 85 -29.34 -15.34 4.39
N ARG A 86 -28.89 -14.19 4.92
CA ARG A 86 -29.48 -12.87 4.71
C ARG A 86 -28.91 -12.08 3.53
N SER A 87 -27.83 -12.54 2.87
CA SER A 87 -27.28 -11.89 1.65
C SER A 87 -28.26 -11.91 0.47
N SER A 88 -29.29 -12.77 0.54
CA SER A 88 -30.51 -12.66 -0.27
C SER A 88 -31.17 -11.27 -0.21
N GLY A 89 -30.78 -10.40 0.74
CA GLY A 89 -31.21 -9.01 0.90
C GLY A 89 -30.39 -7.94 0.17
N LEU A 90 -29.22 -8.25 -0.44
CA LEU A 90 -28.51 -7.28 -1.29
C LEU A 90 -29.26 -7.01 -2.60
N TRP A 91 -30.02 -8.00 -3.11
CA TRP A 91 -30.96 -7.84 -4.22
C TRP A 91 -32.14 -6.91 -3.89
N GLY A 92 -32.35 -6.58 -2.61
CA GLY A 92 -33.35 -5.59 -2.15
C GLY A 92 -32.85 -4.13 -2.15
N LEU A 93 -31.56 -3.89 -2.43
CA LEU A 93 -30.97 -2.53 -2.56
C LEU A 93 -31.04 -1.99 -3.99
N TRP A 94 -31.55 -2.79 -4.94
CA TRP A 94 -31.82 -2.34 -6.30
C TRP A 94 -33.13 -1.54 -6.31
N PRO A 95 -33.16 -0.26 -6.71
CA PRO A 95 -34.42 0.39 -7.01
C PRO A 95 -34.97 -0.24 -8.31
N LEU A 96 -36.14 -0.87 -8.23
CA LEU A 96 -37.03 -0.98 -9.39
C LEU A 96 -37.45 0.46 -9.79
N PRO A 97 -37.64 0.74 -11.10
CA PRO A 97 -37.75 2.09 -11.66
C PRO A 97 -38.81 2.98 -10.99
#